data_AF-A0A2N7QFH8-F1
#
_entry.id   AF-A0A2N7QFH8-F1
#
_cell.length_a   1.000
_cell.length_b   1.000
_cell.length_c   1.000
_cell.angle_alpha   90.00
_cell.angle_beta   90.00
_cell.angle_gamma   90.00
#
_symmetry.space_group_name_H-M   'P 1'
#
loop_
_entity.id
_entity.type
_entity.pdbx_description
1 polymer ?
#
loop_
_entity_poly.entity_id
_entity_poly.type
_entity_poly.pdbx_seq_one_letter_code
_entity_poly.pdbx_strand_id
1 'polypeptide(L)'
;MKELEEIKISVEEREKLYFTVKEITQDLKNLIERKFPLLWIEGEIANLRYSQNGNIYFNLIEEEASLKAIIFCSQRDVVITPYLRDGLKVLCLGKLNFYPRSGECYFIVRRAEPLGKGLLTLKKEALINKYKALFDPNRKKAIPPYPKKIALVTSIFGAALQDFLKISKDRWELEILIYPVRVQGEGAEKEIVQAVKDINTYFNDVDMIIITRGGGSFEDLAPFYTEDIILGIKDSKIPVVSAVGHEIDYTICDLI
;
A
#
# COMPACT_ATOMS: atom_id res chain seq x y z
N MET A 1 -47.81 -74.13 -12.60
CA MET A 1 -46.47 -74.11 -11.99
C MET A 1 -45.78 -72.85 -12.49
N LYS A 2 -45.29 -72.05 -11.54
CA LYS A 2 -44.76 -70.67 -11.60
C LYS A 2 -44.24 -70.16 -12.96
N GLU A 3 -44.78 -69.01 -13.36
CA GLU A 3 -44.15 -68.06 -14.26
C GLU A 3 -42.72 -67.74 -13.77
N LEU A 4 -41.74 -67.89 -14.66
CA LEU A 4 -40.42 -67.28 -14.49
C LEU A 4 -40.56 -65.81 -14.89
N GLU A 5 -40.69 -64.93 -13.90
CA GLU A 5 -40.49 -63.50 -14.10
C GLU A 5 -39.04 -63.28 -14.55
N GLU A 6 -38.86 -62.84 -15.80
CA GLU A 6 -37.60 -62.27 -16.27
C GLU A 6 -37.31 -61.02 -15.45
N ILE A 7 -36.42 -61.16 -14.47
CA ILE A 7 -35.84 -60.04 -13.73
C ILE A 7 -34.98 -59.25 -14.72
N LYS A 8 -35.56 -58.17 -15.27
CA LYS A 8 -34.81 -57.11 -15.96
C LYS A 8 -33.90 -56.43 -14.94
N ILE A 9 -32.64 -56.86 -14.89
CA ILE A 9 -31.58 -56.12 -14.21
C ILE A 9 -31.32 -54.88 -15.05
N SER A 10 -31.83 -53.72 -14.62
CA SER A 10 -31.40 -52.42 -15.11
C SER A 10 -29.93 -52.24 -14.75
N VAL A 11 -29.06 -52.25 -15.76
CA VAL A 11 -27.65 -51.95 -15.59
C VAL A 11 -27.53 -50.46 -15.29
N GLU A 12 -27.55 -50.11 -14.00
CA GLU A 12 -27.08 -48.81 -13.53
C GLU A 12 -25.62 -48.66 -13.96
N GLU A 13 -25.29 -47.51 -14.57
CA GLU A 13 -23.94 -47.15 -15.00
C GLU A 13 -22.98 -47.36 -13.82
N ARG A 14 -22.13 -48.39 -13.90
CA ARG A 14 -21.08 -48.60 -12.90
C ARG A 14 -20.17 -47.38 -12.90
N GLU A 15 -20.23 -46.57 -11.85
CA GLU A 15 -19.24 -45.53 -11.61
C GLU A 15 -17.84 -46.16 -11.73
N LYS A 16 -16.99 -45.55 -12.55
CA LYS A 16 -15.60 -46.00 -12.71
C LYS A 16 -14.89 -45.77 -11.38
N LEU A 17 -14.64 -46.85 -10.62
CA LEU A 17 -13.97 -46.82 -9.31
C LEU A 17 -12.43 -46.92 -9.39
N TYR A 18 -11.85 -46.89 -10.60
CA TYR A 18 -10.41 -46.99 -10.83
C TYR A 18 -9.94 -45.90 -11.80
N PHE A 19 -8.89 -45.17 -11.42
CA PHE A 19 -8.26 -44.14 -12.24
C PHE A 19 -6.75 -44.33 -12.25
N THR A 20 -6.12 -44.11 -13.40
CA THR A 20 -4.67 -43.94 -13.50
C THR A 20 -4.27 -42.56 -12.96
N VAL A 21 -3.00 -42.42 -12.55
CA VAL A 21 -2.45 -41.13 -12.09
C VAL A 21 -2.65 -40.02 -13.14
N LYS A 22 -2.52 -40.35 -14.43
CA LYS A 22 -2.73 -39.39 -15.53
C LYS A 22 -4.19 -38.94 -15.64
N GLU A 23 -5.13 -39.86 -15.51
CA GLU A 23 -6.56 -39.53 -15.58
C GLU A 23 -6.96 -38.62 -14.42
N ILE A 24 -6.65 -38.99 -13.18
CA ILE A 24 -7.08 -38.18 -12.02
C ILE A 24 -6.40 -36.81 -11.99
N THR A 25 -5.13 -36.71 -12.38
CA THR A 25 -4.43 -35.41 -12.42
C THR A 25 -4.94 -34.51 -13.54
N GLN A 26 -5.38 -35.07 -14.66
CA GLN A 26 -6.02 -34.30 -15.73
C GLN A 26 -7.43 -33.83 -15.31
N ASP A 27 -8.19 -34.67 -14.62
CA ASP A 27 -9.51 -34.32 -14.10
C ASP A 27 -9.42 -33.22 -13.04
N LEU A 28 -8.45 -33.31 -12.12
CA LEU A 28 -8.16 -32.26 -11.15
C LEU A 28 -7.84 -30.92 -11.83
N LYS A 29 -6.99 -30.95 -12.86
CA LYS A 29 -6.67 -29.75 -13.64
C LYS A 29 -7.92 -29.14 -14.27
N ASN A 30 -8.71 -29.95 -14.97
CA ASN A 30 -9.93 -29.48 -15.63
C ASN A 30 -10.94 -28.90 -14.62
N LEU A 31 -11.10 -29.54 -13.47
CA LEU A 31 -12.01 -29.10 -12.41
C LEU A 31 -11.58 -27.74 -11.84
N ILE A 32 -10.30 -27.58 -11.51
CA ILE A 32 -9.74 -26.35 -10.93
C ILE A 32 -9.83 -25.21 -11.94
N GLU A 33 -9.36 -25.41 -13.18
CA GLU A 33 -9.37 -24.38 -14.22
C GLU A 33 -10.80 -23.95 -14.59
N ARG A 34 -11.76 -24.88 -14.58
CA ARG A 34 -13.18 -24.56 -14.84
C ARG A 34 -13.84 -23.82 -13.69
N LYS A 35 -13.54 -24.19 -12.45
CA LYS A 35 -14.17 -23.57 -11.26
C LYS A 35 -13.58 -22.20 -10.95
N PHE A 36 -12.29 -21.99 -11.22
CA PHE A 36 -11.55 -20.78 -10.86
C PHE A 36 -10.79 -20.17 -12.05
N PRO A 37 -11.50 -19.75 -13.11
CA PRO A 37 -10.86 -19.23 -14.33
C PRO A 37 -10.16 -17.88 -14.12
N LEU A 38 -10.70 -17.03 -13.23
CA LEU A 38 -10.12 -15.75 -12.82
C LEU A 38 -10.67 -15.39 -11.43
N LEU A 39 -9.81 -15.04 -10.48
CA LEU A 39 -10.20 -14.65 -9.12
C LEU A 39 -9.18 -13.71 -8.48
N TRP A 40 -9.64 -13.01 -7.45
CA TRP A 40 -8.81 -12.26 -6.52
C TRP A 40 -8.54 -13.10 -5.28
N ILE A 41 -7.29 -13.10 -4.80
CA ILE A 41 -6.87 -13.76 -3.58
C ILE A 41 -6.09 -12.76 -2.75
N GLU A 42 -6.54 -12.56 -1.51
CA GLU A 42 -5.80 -11.82 -0.49
C GLU A 42 -4.86 -12.77 0.25
N GLY A 43 -3.67 -12.29 0.61
CA GLY A 43 -2.73 -13.03 1.43
C GLY A 43 -1.44 -12.26 1.67
N GLU A 44 -0.60 -12.78 2.54
CA GLU A 44 0.75 -12.26 2.78
C GLU A 44 1.78 -13.01 1.94
N ILE A 45 2.74 -12.29 1.37
CA ILE A 45 3.84 -12.88 0.62
C ILE A 45 4.82 -13.55 1.58
N ALA A 46 5.15 -14.81 1.32
CA ALA A 46 6.21 -15.54 1.99
C ALA A 46 7.08 -16.33 1.01
N ASN A 47 8.36 -16.51 1.34
CA ASN A 47 9.34 -17.24 0.53
C ASN A 47 9.49 -16.70 -0.91
N LEU A 48 9.53 -15.38 -1.07
CA LEU A 48 9.70 -14.72 -2.37
C LEU A 48 11.06 -15.07 -3.01
N ARG A 49 11.02 -15.54 -4.26
CA ARG A 49 12.21 -15.95 -5.04
C ARG A 49 12.12 -15.48 -6.48
N TYR A 50 13.20 -14.91 -6.97
CA TYR A 50 13.39 -14.53 -8.36
C TYR A 50 14.17 -15.61 -9.10
N SER A 51 13.58 -16.19 -10.15
CA SER A 51 14.29 -17.17 -10.98
C SER A 51 15.17 -16.50 -12.03
N GLN A 52 16.17 -17.24 -12.53
CA GLN A 52 17.05 -16.80 -13.61
C GLN A 52 16.29 -16.43 -14.89
N ASN A 53 15.15 -17.08 -15.13
CA ASN A 53 14.31 -16.88 -16.31
C ASN A 53 13.41 -15.64 -16.18
N GLY A 54 13.49 -14.93 -15.05
CA GLY A 54 12.63 -13.78 -14.78
C GLY A 54 11.23 -14.16 -14.30
N ASN A 55 10.98 -15.37 -13.80
CA ASN A 55 9.73 -15.65 -13.09
C ASN A 55 9.89 -15.30 -11.60
N ILE A 56 8.79 -14.97 -10.94
CA ILE A 56 8.75 -14.69 -9.51
C ILE A 56 7.88 -15.75 -8.87
N TYR A 57 8.42 -16.44 -7.87
CA TYR A 57 7.74 -17.47 -7.11
C TYR A 57 7.60 -17.02 -5.67
N PHE A 58 6.44 -17.24 -5.08
CA PHE A 58 6.19 -16.99 -3.66
C PHE A 58 5.01 -17.82 -3.20
N ASN A 59 4.76 -17.85 -1.90
CA ASN A 59 3.53 -18.36 -1.33
C ASN A 59 2.67 -17.18 -0.87
N LEU A 60 1.37 -17.26 -1.13
CA LEU A 60 0.36 -16.47 -0.44
C LEU A 60 -0.05 -17.26 0.80
N ILE A 61 0.18 -16.68 1.98
CA ILE A 61 -0.16 -17.30 3.26
C ILE A 61 -1.22 -16.51 4.00
N GLU A 62 -2.04 -17.22 4.76
CA GLU A 62 -2.98 -16.67 5.73
C GLU A 62 -3.19 -17.73 6.83
N GLU A 63 -2.86 -17.40 8.07
CA GLU A 63 -2.93 -18.35 9.20
C GLU A 63 -2.22 -19.69 8.90
N GLU A 64 -2.97 -20.79 8.85
CA GLU A 64 -2.46 -22.14 8.53
C GLU A 64 -2.53 -22.48 7.04
N ALA A 65 -3.11 -21.60 6.21
CA ALA A 65 -3.26 -21.78 4.78
C ALA A 65 -2.05 -21.25 3.99
N SER A 66 -1.67 -21.98 2.94
CA SER A 66 -0.58 -21.59 2.05
C SER A 66 -0.88 -22.00 0.60
N LEU A 67 -0.72 -21.05 -0.31
CA LEU A 67 -0.97 -21.23 -1.74
C LEU A 67 0.25 -20.78 -2.56
N LYS A 68 0.79 -21.68 -3.38
CA LYS A 68 1.90 -21.34 -4.27
C LYS A 68 1.44 -20.38 -5.35
N ALA A 69 2.19 -19.30 -5.56
CA ALA A 69 1.92 -18.28 -6.56
C ALA A 69 3.13 -18.08 -7.48
N ILE A 70 2.84 -17.73 -8.73
CA ILE A 70 3.84 -17.41 -9.73
C ILE A 70 3.42 -16.17 -10.53
N ILE A 71 4.36 -15.24 -10.72
CA ILE A 71 4.27 -14.19 -11.74
C ILE A 71 5.25 -14.55 -12.86
N PHE A 72 4.73 -14.75 -14.07
CA PHE A 72 5.58 -14.98 -15.23
C PHE A 72 6.31 -13.70 -15.64
N CYS A 73 7.52 -13.84 -16.19
CA CYS A 73 8.32 -12.69 -16.67
C CYS A 73 7.52 -11.75 -17.59
N SER A 74 6.71 -12.31 -18.50
CA SER A 74 5.86 -11.56 -19.43
C SER A 74 4.68 -10.82 -18.79
N GLN A 75 4.38 -11.12 -17.52
CA GLN A 75 3.25 -10.55 -16.75
C GLN A 75 3.72 -9.67 -15.60
N ARG A 76 5.03 -9.36 -15.53
CA ARG A 76 5.58 -8.47 -14.51
C ARG A 76 5.05 -7.06 -14.70
N ASP A 77 4.47 -6.53 -13.64
CA ASP A 77 4.22 -5.10 -13.51
C ASP A 77 5.52 -4.43 -13.09
N VAL A 78 6.08 -3.57 -13.95
CA VAL A 78 7.36 -2.88 -13.69
C VAL A 78 7.27 -1.94 -12.48
N VAL A 79 6.08 -1.43 -12.19
CA VAL A 79 5.85 -0.56 -11.05
C VAL A 79 5.79 -1.38 -9.78
N ILE A 80 5.06 -2.49 -9.75
CA ILE A 80 4.78 -3.21 -8.49
C ILE A 80 5.85 -4.27 -8.17
N THR A 81 6.41 -4.92 -9.19
CA THR A 81 7.38 -6.02 -9.03
C THR A 81 8.58 -5.66 -8.14
N PRO A 82 9.25 -4.49 -8.28
CA PRO A 82 10.41 -4.14 -7.46
C PRO A 82 10.13 -4.05 -5.96
N TYR A 83 8.86 -3.95 -5.59
CA TYR A 83 8.41 -3.73 -4.22
C TYR A 83 7.91 -4.98 -3.51
N LEU A 84 7.76 -6.09 -4.23
CA LEU A 84 7.36 -7.36 -3.62
C LEU A 84 8.45 -7.81 -2.62
N ARG A 85 8.04 -8.12 -1.41
CA ARG A 85 8.90 -8.58 -0.31
C ARG A 85 8.11 -9.51 0.61
N ASP A 86 8.83 -10.40 1.30
CA ASP A 86 8.22 -11.23 2.35
C ASP A 86 7.58 -10.32 3.43
N GLY A 87 6.42 -10.73 3.92
CA GLY A 87 5.61 -9.94 4.87
C GLY A 87 4.67 -8.93 4.21
N LEU A 88 4.72 -8.73 2.89
CA LEU A 88 3.83 -7.79 2.21
C LEU A 88 2.44 -8.42 2.02
N LYS A 89 1.41 -7.78 2.61
CA LYS A 89 0.02 -8.13 2.35
C LYS A 89 -0.40 -7.63 0.98
N VAL A 90 -0.96 -8.51 0.16
CA VAL A 90 -1.32 -8.25 -1.23
C VAL A 90 -2.69 -8.83 -1.59
N LEU A 91 -3.35 -8.17 -2.54
CA LEU A 91 -4.52 -8.64 -3.26
C LEU A 91 -4.09 -8.97 -4.69
N CYS A 92 -4.12 -10.25 -5.05
CA CYS A 92 -3.61 -10.74 -6.32
C CYS A 92 -4.75 -11.20 -7.22
N LEU A 93 -4.83 -10.68 -8.45
CA LEU A 93 -5.71 -11.15 -9.51
C LEU A 93 -4.98 -12.19 -10.35
N GLY A 94 -5.61 -13.33 -10.57
CA GLY A 94 -4.98 -14.41 -11.31
C GLY A 94 -5.91 -15.58 -11.58
N LYS A 95 -5.33 -16.71 -11.97
CA LYS A 95 -6.05 -17.97 -12.18
C LYS A 95 -5.35 -19.12 -11.48
N LEU A 96 -6.12 -20.08 -10.99
CA LEU A 96 -5.56 -21.32 -10.48
C LEU A 96 -5.27 -22.28 -11.63
N ASN A 97 -4.11 -22.92 -11.56
CA ASN A 97 -3.68 -23.90 -12.53
C ASN A 97 -3.04 -25.09 -11.80
N PHE A 98 -3.48 -26.29 -12.11
CA PHE A 98 -2.87 -27.51 -11.61
C PHE A 98 -1.88 -28.04 -12.63
N TYR A 99 -0.65 -28.34 -12.20
CA TYR A 99 0.39 -28.87 -13.06
C TYR A 99 0.52 -30.39 -12.89
N PRO A 100 -0.03 -31.21 -13.83
CA PRO A 100 -0.12 -32.67 -13.63
C PRO A 100 1.23 -33.35 -13.41
N ARG A 101 2.31 -32.78 -13.98
CA ARG A 101 3.66 -33.36 -13.87
C ARG A 101 4.24 -33.26 -12.46
N SER A 102 3.94 -32.19 -11.71
CA SER A 102 4.39 -32.06 -10.31
C SER A 102 3.28 -32.40 -9.31
N GLY A 103 2.02 -32.47 -9.74
CA GLY A 103 0.88 -32.67 -8.86
C GLY A 103 0.56 -31.46 -7.99
N GLU A 104 1.04 -30.27 -8.38
CA GLU A 104 0.93 -29.05 -7.59
C GLU A 104 -0.08 -28.07 -8.20
N CYS A 105 -0.77 -27.34 -7.34
CA CYS A 105 -1.59 -26.20 -7.74
C CYS A 105 -0.80 -24.90 -7.60
N TYR A 106 -0.83 -24.08 -8.64
CA TYR A 106 -0.23 -22.75 -8.65
C TYR A 106 -1.27 -21.70 -8.99
N PHE A 107 -1.21 -20.58 -8.27
CA PHE A 107 -1.91 -19.36 -8.64
C PHE A 107 -1.03 -18.54 -9.59
N ILE A 108 -1.47 -18.44 -10.85
CA ILE A 108 -0.79 -17.63 -11.85
C ILE A 108 -1.30 -16.19 -11.70
N VAL A 109 -0.48 -15.36 -11.07
CA VAL A 109 -0.77 -13.97 -10.76
C VAL A 109 -0.56 -13.11 -12.00
N ARG A 110 -1.60 -12.39 -12.39
CA ARG A 110 -1.60 -11.43 -13.50
C ARG A 110 -1.40 -9.99 -13.04
N ARG A 111 -1.88 -9.68 -11.83
CA ARG A 111 -1.76 -8.37 -11.19
C ARG A 111 -1.71 -8.59 -9.69
N ALA A 112 -0.84 -7.87 -9.01
CA ALA A 112 -0.74 -7.86 -7.55
C ALA A 112 -0.93 -6.43 -7.08
N GLU A 113 -1.72 -6.21 -6.04
CA GLU A 113 -1.92 -4.90 -5.43
C GLU A 113 -1.57 -4.98 -3.95
N PRO A 114 -0.62 -4.19 -3.44
CA PRO A 114 -0.34 -4.17 -2.01
C PRO A 114 -1.54 -3.61 -1.24
N LEU A 115 -1.88 -4.25 -0.12
CA LEU A 115 -3.00 -3.87 0.73
C LEU A 115 -2.55 -3.01 1.92
N GLY A 116 -3.43 -2.10 2.34
CA GLY A 116 -3.25 -1.24 3.52
C GLY A 116 -1.94 -0.45 3.52
N LYS A 117 -1.21 -0.50 4.64
CA LYS A 117 0.10 0.15 4.85
C LYS A 117 1.13 -0.17 3.76
N GLY A 118 1.03 -1.32 3.09
CA GLY A 118 1.94 -1.73 2.04
C GLY A 118 2.00 -0.70 0.90
N LEU A 119 0.86 -0.38 0.28
CA LEU A 119 0.84 0.51 -0.90
C LEU A 119 1.41 1.89 -0.59
N LEU A 120 1.03 2.45 0.56
CA LEU A 120 1.43 3.79 0.94
C LEU A 120 2.92 3.86 1.33
N THR A 121 3.43 2.82 2.02
CA THR A 121 4.87 2.68 2.28
C THR A 121 5.67 2.60 0.97
N LEU A 122 5.17 1.84 -0.01
CA LEU A 122 5.83 1.70 -1.30
C LEU A 122 5.82 3.01 -2.11
N LYS A 123 4.71 3.75 -2.09
CA LYS A 123 4.65 5.10 -2.68
C LYS A 123 5.67 6.05 -2.03
N LYS A 124 5.79 6.02 -0.70
CA LYS A 124 6.79 6.80 0.05
C LYS A 124 8.22 6.45 -0.39
N GLU A 125 8.57 5.16 -0.40
CA GLU A 125 9.89 4.69 -0.83
C GLU A 125 10.21 5.08 -2.28
N ALA A 126 9.24 4.96 -3.19
CA ALA A 126 9.38 5.35 -4.60
C ALA A 126 9.72 6.84 -4.76
N LEU A 127 9.00 7.70 -4.04
CA LEU A 127 9.22 9.15 -4.05
C LEU A 127 10.57 9.52 -3.44
N ILE A 128 10.94 8.90 -2.32
CA ILE A 128 12.25 9.14 -1.68
C ILE A 128 13.39 8.81 -2.66
N ASN A 129 13.29 7.68 -3.36
CA ASN A 129 14.29 7.29 -4.35
C ASN A 129 14.33 8.24 -5.56
N LYS A 130 13.16 8.62 -6.09
CA LYS A 130 13.06 9.52 -7.26
C LYS A 130 13.63 10.91 -6.96
N TYR A 131 13.38 11.46 -5.77
CA TYR A 131 13.77 12.81 -5.38
C TYR A 131 14.96 12.86 -4.43
N LYS A 132 15.75 11.79 -4.36
CA LYS A 132 16.89 11.66 -3.43
C LYS A 132 17.85 12.86 -3.44
N ALA A 133 18.08 13.47 -4.61
CA ALA A 133 18.93 14.65 -4.76
C ALA A 133 18.37 15.95 -4.12
N LEU A 134 17.07 15.97 -3.77
CA LEU A 134 16.44 17.09 -3.07
C LEU A 134 16.59 16.97 -1.54
N PHE A 135 16.75 15.76 -1.01
CA PHE A 135 16.77 15.50 0.44
C PHE A 135 18.16 15.59 1.08
N ASP A 136 19.03 16.47 0.57
CA ASP A 136 20.35 16.72 1.17
C ASP A 136 20.16 17.45 2.50
N PRO A 137 20.61 16.88 3.65
CA PRO A 137 20.47 17.53 4.96
C PRO A 137 21.07 18.94 5.01
N ASN A 138 22.08 19.23 4.18
CA ASN A 138 22.72 20.55 4.13
C ASN A 138 21.86 21.61 3.43
N ARG A 139 20.80 21.22 2.72
CA ARG A 139 19.84 22.15 2.09
C ARG A 139 18.72 22.57 3.01
N LYS A 140 18.54 21.88 4.15
CA LYS A 140 17.49 22.20 5.10
C LYS A 140 17.73 23.57 5.73
N LYS A 141 16.64 24.30 5.89
CA LYS A 141 16.65 25.58 6.58
C LYS A 141 16.78 25.35 8.08
N ALA A 142 17.58 26.17 8.74
CA ALA A 142 17.71 26.12 10.18
C ALA A 142 16.36 26.42 10.84
N ILE A 143 15.98 25.56 11.79
CA ILE A 143 14.79 25.76 12.60
C ILE A 143 15.16 26.70 13.75
N PRO A 144 14.47 27.85 13.90
CA PRO A 144 14.72 28.75 15.01
C PRO A 144 14.32 28.06 16.33
N PRO A 145 15.16 28.13 17.38
CA PRO A 145 14.88 27.45 18.65
C PRO A 145 13.71 28.09 19.42
N TYR A 146 13.47 29.38 19.22
CA TYR A 146 12.40 30.16 19.85
C TYR A 146 11.68 31.00 18.79
N PRO A 147 10.83 30.39 17.95
CA PRO A 147 10.03 31.15 16.98
C PRO A 147 9.05 32.05 17.74
N LYS A 148 8.88 33.28 17.26
CA LYS A 148 7.90 34.24 17.78
C LYS A 148 6.55 34.08 17.08
N LYS A 149 6.57 33.76 15.78
CA LYS A 149 5.35 33.56 15.00
C LYS A 149 5.46 32.33 14.12
N ILE A 150 4.48 31.45 14.22
CA ILE A 150 4.39 30.25 13.39
C ILE A 150 3.09 30.23 12.60
N ALA A 151 3.15 29.65 11.41
CA ALA A 151 1.96 29.34 10.63
C ALA A 151 1.61 27.86 10.81
N LEU A 152 0.44 27.59 11.37
CA LEU A 152 -0.09 26.25 11.60
C LEU A 152 -1.06 25.89 10.46
N VAL A 153 -0.62 25.02 9.57
CA VAL A 153 -1.39 24.48 8.45
C VAL A 153 -2.07 23.20 8.93
N THR A 154 -3.38 23.26 9.20
CA THR A 154 -4.13 22.12 9.75
C THR A 154 -5.63 22.22 9.52
N SER A 155 -6.38 21.17 9.85
CA SER A 155 -7.84 21.20 9.85
C SER A 155 -8.38 21.89 11.10
N ILE A 156 -9.32 22.82 10.91
CA ILE A 156 -10.00 23.54 12.01
C ILE A 156 -10.88 22.65 12.90
N PHE A 157 -11.27 21.46 12.41
CA PHE A 157 -12.09 20.51 13.14
C PHE A 157 -11.27 19.39 13.81
N GLY A 158 -9.96 19.37 13.60
CA GLY A 158 -9.08 18.30 14.09
C GLY A 158 -8.66 18.49 15.54
N ALA A 159 -8.55 17.38 16.29
CA ALA A 159 -8.00 17.38 17.65
C ALA A 159 -6.57 17.94 17.71
N ALA A 160 -5.76 17.74 16.65
CA ALA A 160 -4.41 18.27 16.55
C ALA A 160 -4.31 19.78 16.75
N LEU A 161 -5.28 20.57 16.24
CA LEU A 161 -5.28 22.01 16.46
C LEU A 161 -5.40 22.33 17.95
N GLN A 162 -6.34 21.68 18.64
CA GLN A 162 -6.58 21.91 20.07
C GLN A 162 -5.38 21.45 20.91
N ASP A 163 -4.80 20.29 20.59
CA ASP A 163 -3.63 19.76 21.27
C ASP A 163 -2.42 20.68 21.08
N PHE A 164 -2.19 21.15 19.84
CA PHE A 164 -1.11 22.08 19.53
C PHE A 164 -1.27 23.38 20.31
N LEU A 165 -2.45 24.02 20.25
CA LEU A 165 -2.73 25.27 20.98
C LEU A 165 -2.58 25.11 22.49
N LYS A 166 -2.97 23.95 23.05
CA LYS A 166 -2.82 23.66 24.48
C LYS A 166 -1.34 23.57 24.86
N ILE A 167 -0.54 22.81 24.11
CA ILE A 167 0.89 22.60 24.41
C ILE A 167 1.70 23.89 24.19
N SER A 168 1.39 24.67 23.16
CA SER A 168 2.12 25.89 22.82
C SER A 168 2.02 26.99 23.88
N LYS A 169 0.87 27.11 24.56
CA LYS A 169 0.64 28.14 25.58
C LYS A 169 1.62 28.07 26.75
N ASP A 170 2.06 26.86 27.10
CA ASP A 170 2.84 26.62 28.31
C ASP A 170 4.37 26.68 28.08
N ARG A 171 4.83 26.89 26.83
CA ARG A 171 6.27 26.82 26.51
C ARG A 171 6.97 28.18 26.43
N TRP A 172 6.47 29.12 25.63
CA TRP A 172 6.97 30.51 25.51
C TRP A 172 5.95 31.40 24.80
N GLU A 173 6.20 32.71 24.72
CA GLU A 173 5.35 33.66 24.01
C GLU A 173 5.39 33.40 22.49
N LEU A 174 4.27 32.90 21.95
CA LEU A 174 4.16 32.43 20.57
C LEU A 174 2.87 32.91 19.92
N GLU A 175 2.99 33.63 18.80
CA GLU A 175 1.89 33.96 17.90
C GLU A 175 1.65 32.81 16.92
N ILE A 176 0.39 32.43 16.73
CA ILE A 176 0.01 31.31 15.86
C ILE A 176 -0.97 31.81 14.80
N LEU A 177 -0.50 31.83 13.56
CA LEU A 177 -1.33 32.03 12.38
C LEU A 177 -1.93 30.68 11.96
N ILE A 178 -3.24 30.50 12.07
CA ILE A 178 -3.90 29.26 11.63
C ILE A 178 -4.30 29.40 10.17
N TYR A 179 -3.78 28.53 9.31
CA TYR A 179 -4.21 28.40 7.92
C TYR A 179 -5.02 27.10 7.76
N PRO A 180 -6.36 27.17 7.61
CA PRO A 180 -7.23 26.00 7.56
C PRO A 180 -7.07 25.23 6.24
N VAL A 181 -6.76 23.94 6.32
CA VAL A 181 -6.73 23.03 5.15
C VAL A 181 -7.29 21.65 5.49
N ARG A 182 -7.65 20.88 4.46
CA ARG A 182 -7.79 19.44 4.59
C ARG A 182 -6.41 18.80 4.76
N VAL A 183 -6.32 17.85 5.69
CA VAL A 183 -5.08 17.13 6.04
C VAL A 183 -5.17 15.63 5.77
N GLN A 184 -6.27 15.20 5.16
CA GLN A 184 -6.53 13.81 4.77
C GLN A 184 -7.52 13.79 3.60
N GLY A 185 -7.53 12.70 2.85
CA GLY A 185 -8.40 12.53 1.68
C GLY A 185 -7.88 13.21 0.42
N GLU A 186 -8.56 12.95 -0.70
CA GLU A 186 -8.17 13.42 -2.03
C GLU A 186 -8.18 14.95 -2.15
N GLY A 187 -7.09 15.52 -2.65
CA GLY A 187 -6.91 16.96 -2.86
C GLY A 187 -6.37 17.72 -1.65
N ALA A 188 -6.17 17.07 -0.50
CA ALA A 188 -5.55 17.68 0.68
C ALA A 188 -4.12 18.16 0.37
N GLU A 189 -3.37 17.41 -0.45
CA GLU A 189 -2.02 17.76 -0.88
C GLU A 189 -1.97 19.13 -1.59
N LYS A 190 -2.99 19.44 -2.40
CA LYS A 190 -3.07 20.70 -3.14
C LYS A 190 -3.35 21.87 -2.22
N GLU A 191 -4.24 21.68 -1.24
CA GLU A 191 -4.53 22.71 -0.24
C GLU A 191 -3.33 23.01 0.64
N ILE A 192 -2.61 21.98 1.09
CA ILE A 192 -1.37 22.14 1.87
C ILE A 192 -0.33 22.91 1.06
N VAL A 193 -0.10 22.55 -0.21
CA VAL A 193 0.84 23.26 -1.09
C VAL A 193 0.42 24.71 -1.31
N GLN A 194 -0.86 24.96 -1.50
CA GLN A 194 -1.36 26.33 -1.66
C GLN A 194 -1.16 27.15 -0.39
N ALA A 195 -1.44 26.58 0.79
CA ALA A 195 -1.21 27.24 2.07
C ALA A 195 0.27 27.63 2.24
N VAL A 196 1.20 26.72 1.93
CA VAL A 196 2.65 27.02 1.99
C VAL A 196 3.01 28.17 1.05
N LYS A 197 2.47 28.19 -0.18
CA LYS A 197 2.70 29.27 -1.14
C LYS A 197 2.14 30.61 -0.65
N ASP A 198 0.93 30.61 -0.13
CA ASP A 198 0.27 31.81 0.38
C ASP A 198 1.03 32.38 1.56
N ILE A 199 1.44 31.52 2.51
CA ILE A 199 2.22 31.94 3.67
C ILE A 199 3.53 32.61 3.22
N ASN A 200 4.26 31.99 2.29
CA ASN A 200 5.50 32.55 1.74
C ASN A 200 5.32 33.86 0.95
N THR A 201 4.11 34.13 0.46
CA THR A 201 3.80 35.29 -0.39
C THR A 201 3.32 36.47 0.43
N TYR A 202 2.42 36.23 1.38
CA TYR A 202 1.68 37.27 2.09
C TYR A 202 2.22 37.58 3.48
N PHE A 203 3.05 36.70 4.06
CA PHE A 203 3.59 36.88 5.40
C PHE A 203 5.12 36.91 5.35
N ASN A 204 5.69 37.98 5.91
CA ASN A 204 7.14 38.19 5.99
C ASN A 204 7.70 38.04 7.41
N ASP A 205 6.82 37.88 8.39
CA ASP A 205 7.10 37.80 9.83
C ASP A 205 6.86 36.40 10.42
N VAL A 206 6.69 35.38 9.58
CA VAL A 206 6.51 33.98 10.00
C VAL A 206 7.86 33.29 10.06
N ASP A 207 8.22 32.78 11.24
CA ASP A 207 9.49 32.12 11.51
C ASP A 207 9.52 30.66 11.05
N MET A 208 8.35 30.00 11.05
CA MET A 208 8.21 28.58 10.70
C MET A 208 6.80 28.24 10.24
N ILE A 209 6.69 27.32 9.28
CA ILE A 209 5.44 26.66 8.89
C ILE A 209 5.39 25.28 9.53
N ILE A 210 4.31 24.97 10.24
CA ILE A 210 4.05 23.65 10.79
C ILE A 210 2.84 23.06 10.08
N ILE A 211 3.02 21.94 9.41
CA ILE A 211 1.94 21.17 8.81
C ILE A 211 1.58 20.07 9.79
N THR A 212 0.37 20.10 10.36
CA THR A 212 -0.02 19.14 11.40
C THR A 212 -1.33 18.42 11.08
N ARG A 213 -1.35 17.15 11.44
CA ARG A 213 -2.51 16.27 11.35
C ARG A 213 -2.58 15.42 12.62
N GLY A 214 -3.79 15.26 13.16
CA GLY A 214 -4.05 14.49 14.38
C GLY A 214 -3.96 12.97 14.19
N GLY A 215 -4.55 12.21 15.10
CA GLY A 215 -4.65 10.77 14.94
C GLY A 215 -5.48 10.36 13.73
N GLY A 216 -5.33 9.09 13.33
CA GLY A 216 -6.16 8.38 12.37
C GLY A 216 -5.37 7.29 11.66
N SER A 217 -5.89 6.75 10.56
CA SER A 217 -5.24 5.59 9.93
C SER A 217 -3.95 5.99 9.23
N PHE A 218 -3.09 5.00 8.93
CA PHE A 218 -1.87 5.25 8.17
C PHE A 218 -2.22 5.69 6.75
N GLU A 219 -3.28 5.16 6.17
CA GLU A 219 -3.80 5.48 4.83
C GLU A 219 -4.17 6.96 4.69
N ASP A 220 -4.60 7.61 5.77
CA ASP A 220 -4.87 9.04 5.80
C ASP A 220 -3.62 9.90 5.55
N LEU A 221 -2.41 9.32 5.64
CA LEU A 221 -1.14 9.99 5.33
C LEU A 221 -0.88 10.10 3.82
N ALA A 222 -1.72 9.49 2.97
CA ALA A 222 -1.58 9.53 1.51
C ALA A 222 -1.29 10.92 0.93
N PRO A 223 -1.93 12.02 1.35
CA PRO A 223 -1.66 13.34 0.80
C PRO A 223 -0.22 13.81 1.04
N PHE A 224 0.44 13.37 2.11
CA PHE A 224 1.81 13.75 2.47
C PHE A 224 2.88 13.02 1.62
N TYR A 225 2.51 11.97 0.90
CA TYR A 225 3.42 11.18 0.06
C TYR A 225 3.08 11.35 -1.42
N THR A 226 3.19 12.59 -1.92
CA THR A 226 2.91 12.98 -3.30
C THR A 226 4.04 13.85 -3.87
N GLU A 227 4.15 13.90 -5.21
CA GLU A 227 5.09 14.80 -5.88
C GLU A 227 4.74 16.28 -5.65
N ASP A 228 3.44 16.60 -5.57
CA ASP A 228 2.95 17.95 -5.32
C ASP A 228 3.47 18.50 -3.99
N ILE A 229 3.44 17.70 -2.91
CA ILE A 229 4.02 18.08 -1.61
C ILE A 229 5.53 18.35 -1.75
N ILE A 230 6.27 17.46 -2.41
CA ILE A 230 7.72 17.61 -2.57
C ILE A 230 8.07 18.90 -3.31
N LEU A 231 7.45 19.07 -4.48
CA LEU A 231 7.73 20.19 -5.37
C LEU A 231 7.16 21.51 -4.85
N GLY A 232 6.06 21.46 -4.08
CA GLY A 232 5.43 22.62 -3.47
C GLY A 232 6.17 23.15 -2.24
N ILE A 233 6.80 22.27 -1.46
CA ILE A 233 7.51 22.65 -0.23
C ILE A 233 8.99 23.00 -0.48
N LYS A 234 9.65 22.36 -1.45
CA LYS A 234 11.10 22.55 -1.71
C LYS A 234 11.53 24.01 -1.89
N ASP A 235 10.66 24.85 -2.45
CA ASP A 235 10.97 26.25 -2.74
C ASP A 235 10.47 27.21 -1.65
N SER A 236 9.91 26.70 -0.54
CA SER A 236 9.50 27.51 0.61
C SER A 236 10.68 28.30 1.14
N LYS A 237 10.55 29.61 1.39
CA LYS A 237 11.58 30.47 2.01
C LYS A 237 11.60 30.30 3.53
N ILE A 238 10.47 29.93 4.11
CA ILE A 238 10.29 29.69 5.55
C ILE A 238 10.53 28.19 5.83
N PRO A 239 11.22 27.81 6.93
CA PRO A 239 11.38 26.40 7.30
C PRO A 239 10.01 25.74 7.51
N VAL A 240 9.84 24.54 6.94
CA VAL A 240 8.60 23.76 7.02
C VAL A 240 8.88 22.49 7.83
N VAL A 241 8.04 22.23 8.83
CA VAL A 241 8.14 21.06 9.70
C VAL A 241 6.82 20.31 9.68
N SER A 242 6.85 18.98 9.63
CA SER A 242 5.65 18.18 9.82
C SER A 242 5.48 17.76 11.27
N ALA A 243 4.24 17.83 11.75
CA ALA A 243 3.83 17.34 13.06
C ALA A 243 2.62 16.42 12.85
N VAL A 244 2.86 15.29 12.19
CA VAL A 244 1.83 14.33 11.80
C VAL A 244 1.92 13.11 12.73
N GLY A 245 0.83 12.79 13.43
CA GLY A 245 0.84 11.76 14.46
C GLY A 245 0.86 10.32 13.94
N HIS A 246 2.00 9.64 14.11
CA HIS A 246 2.21 8.21 14.41
C HIS A 246 3.65 8.11 14.96
N GLU A 247 3.86 7.41 16.08
CA GLU A 247 5.06 7.53 16.97
C GLU A 247 6.44 7.24 16.32
N ILE A 248 6.51 6.91 15.03
CA ILE A 248 7.75 6.60 14.29
C ILE A 248 7.82 7.28 12.90
N ASP A 249 6.78 8.00 12.46
CA ASP A 249 6.67 8.41 11.05
C ASP A 249 7.33 9.76 10.73
N TYR A 250 8.59 9.71 10.29
CA TYR A 250 9.19 10.79 9.48
C TYR A 250 8.42 10.90 8.16
N THR A 251 7.88 12.08 7.84
CA THR A 251 7.21 12.32 6.56
C THR A 251 8.20 12.82 5.51
N ILE A 252 7.77 12.83 4.24
CA ILE A 252 8.59 13.40 3.16
C ILE A 252 8.77 14.91 3.37
N CYS A 253 7.81 15.60 4.00
CA CYS A 253 7.94 17.01 4.35
C CYS A 253 9.16 17.26 5.24
N ASP A 254 9.48 16.35 6.16
CA ASP A 254 10.63 16.50 7.05
C ASP A 254 11.97 16.26 6.34
N LEU A 255 11.98 15.73 5.12
CA LEU A 255 13.21 15.45 4.36
C LEU A 255 13.66 16.62 3.48
N ILE A 256 12.81 17.63 3.31
CA ILE A 256 12.99 18.77 2.39
C ILE A 256 13.55 20.00 3.11
#